data_AF-A0A8J4DU13-F1
#
_entry.id   AF-A0A8J4DU13-F1
#
_cell.length_a   1.000
_cell.length_b   1.000
_cell.length_c   1.000
_cell.angle_alpha   90.00
_cell.angle_beta   90.00
_cell.angle_gamma   90.00
#
_symmetry.space_group_name_H-M   'P 1'
#
loop_
_entity.id
_entity.type
_entity.pdbx_description
1 polymer ?
#
loop_
_entity_poly.entity_id
_entity_poly.type
_entity_poly.pdbx_seq_one_letter_code
_entity_poly.pdbx_strand_id
1 'polypeptide(L)'
;MVGENPTDKRFSDTLARAGQDAEAAATRPDHPLHAALGRLLDRAQRSGQVRPDVDTAVVIAVMVGTAYALRQVGHHVGGRTSALAVVVDGLRRSASARGRRRREWR
;
A
#
# COMPACT_ATOMS: atom_id res chain seq x y z
N MET A 1 -16.83 -3.77 -22.84
CA MET A 1 -17.51 -3.26 -21.63
C MET A 1 -17.12 -4.14 -20.46
N VAL A 2 -16.20 -3.69 -19.61
CA VAL A 2 -15.92 -4.40 -18.35
C VAL A 2 -17.09 -4.11 -17.43
N GLY A 3 -17.82 -5.14 -17.03
CA GLY A 3 -18.92 -5.02 -16.08
C GLY A 3 -18.37 -4.60 -14.73
N GLU A 4 -18.64 -3.36 -14.34
CA GLU A 4 -18.26 -2.83 -13.02
C GLU A 4 -19.03 -3.62 -11.95
N ASN A 5 -18.31 -4.41 -11.14
CA ASN A 5 -18.93 -5.20 -10.09
C ASN A 5 -19.33 -4.26 -8.93
N PRO A 6 -20.59 -4.26 -8.47
CA PRO A 6 -21.06 -3.37 -7.40
C PRO A 6 -20.30 -3.57 -6.07
N THR A 7 -19.65 -4.72 -5.89
CA THR A 7 -18.77 -5.01 -4.75
C THR A 7 -17.46 -4.23 -4.84
N ASP A 8 -16.86 -4.12 -6.02
CA ASP A 8 -15.60 -3.40 -6.24
C ASP A 8 -15.80 -1.89 -6.06
N LYS A 9 -16.95 -1.36 -6.50
CA LYS A 9 -17.31 0.04 -6.31
C LYS A 9 -17.56 0.38 -4.85
N ARG A 10 -18.38 -0.41 -4.14
CA ARG A 10 -18.61 -0.20 -2.69
C ARG A 10 -17.32 -0.29 -1.87
N PHE A 11 -16.44 -1.21 -2.24
CA PHE A 11 -15.12 -1.32 -1.62
C PHE A 11 -14.27 -0.08 -1.89
N SER A 12 -14.22 0.38 -3.15
CA SER A 12 -13.49 1.58 -3.56
C SER A 12 -14.03 2.85 -2.90
N ASP A 13 -15.35 3.02 -2.80
CA ASP A 13 -16.00 4.15 -2.12
C ASP A 13 -15.72 4.14 -0.62
N THR A 14 -15.70 2.96 0.00
CA THR A 14 -15.33 2.79 1.41
C THR A 14 -13.88 3.18 1.64
N LEU A 15 -12.97 2.76 0.75
CA LEU A 15 -11.56 3.14 0.81
C LEU A 15 -11.35 4.65 0.57
N ALA A 16 -12.09 5.24 -0.37
CA ALA A 16 -12.01 6.67 -0.67
C ALA A 16 -12.45 7.52 0.54
N ARG A 17 -13.60 7.18 1.14
CA ARG A 17 -14.13 7.87 2.32
C ARG A 17 -13.25 7.66 3.55
N ALA A 18 -12.74 6.45 3.75
CA ALA A 18 -11.84 6.16 4.85
C ALA A 18 -10.45 6.81 4.68
N GLY A 19 -10.01 7.03 3.44
CA GLY A 19 -8.78 7.77 3.13
C GLY A 19 -8.86 9.25 3.47
N GLN A 20 -10.06 9.82 3.60
CA GLN A 20 -10.26 11.19 4.09
C GLN A 20 -9.99 11.33 5.59
N ASP A 21 -10.04 10.22 6.35
CA ASP A 21 -9.73 10.15 7.77
C ASP A 21 -8.62 9.14 8.04
N ALA A 22 -7.56 9.22 7.24
CA ALA A 22 -6.46 8.26 7.28
C ALA A 22 -5.70 8.29 8.63
N GLU A 23 -5.74 9.41 9.36
CA GLU A 23 -5.13 9.54 10.69
C GLU A 23 -5.96 8.84 11.78
N ALA A 24 -7.29 9.01 11.81
CA ALA A 24 -8.11 8.23 12.74
C ALA A 24 -8.06 6.75 12.37
N ALA A 25 -8.05 6.43 11.07
CA ALA A 25 -7.91 5.05 10.63
C ALA A 25 -6.55 4.43 10.99
N ALA A 26 -5.47 5.21 11.10
CA ALA A 26 -4.16 4.71 11.55
C ALA A 26 -4.08 4.48 13.06
N THR A 27 -4.86 5.22 13.84
CA THR A 27 -4.81 5.19 15.31
C THR A 27 -5.89 4.29 15.93
N ARG A 28 -6.88 3.85 15.14
CA ARG A 28 -8.04 3.09 15.61
C ARG A 28 -8.16 1.72 14.92
N PRO A 29 -7.73 0.62 15.59
CA PRO A 29 -7.81 -0.73 15.04
C PRO A 29 -9.24 -1.19 14.72
N ASP A 30 -10.24 -0.64 15.40
CA ASP A 30 -11.68 -0.88 15.18
C ASP A 30 -12.25 -0.18 13.94
N HIS A 31 -11.47 0.68 13.29
CA HIS A 31 -11.94 1.44 12.14
C HIS A 31 -12.27 0.51 10.95
N PRO A 32 -13.38 0.74 10.21
CA PRO A 32 -13.77 -0.11 9.08
C PRO A 32 -12.70 -0.27 8.00
N LEU A 33 -11.79 0.71 7.88
CA LEU A 33 -10.63 0.65 6.99
C LEU A 33 -9.69 -0.50 7.32
N HIS A 34 -9.44 -0.78 8.60
CA HIS A 34 -8.58 -1.89 9.03
C HIS A 34 -9.16 -3.22 8.53
N ALA A 35 -10.45 -3.46 8.72
CA ALA A 35 -11.08 -4.70 8.26
C ALA A 35 -11.07 -4.83 6.73
N ALA A 36 -11.32 -3.73 6.00
CA ALA A 36 -11.29 -3.71 4.54
C ALA A 36 -9.89 -3.97 3.99
N LEU A 37 -8.87 -3.27 4.50
CA LEU A 37 -7.48 -3.45 4.10
C LEU A 37 -6.92 -4.80 4.52
N GLY A 38 -7.31 -5.30 5.69
CA GLY A 38 -6.92 -6.63 6.16
C GLY A 38 -7.32 -7.72 5.16
N ARG A 39 -8.57 -7.69 4.67
CA ARG A 39 -9.03 -8.63 3.63
C ARG A 39 -8.27 -8.50 2.32
N LEU A 40 -7.96 -7.28 1.90
CA LEU A 40 -7.20 -7.03 0.66
C LEU A 40 -5.76 -7.52 0.78
N LEU A 41 -5.09 -7.17 1.88
CA LEU A 41 -3.72 -7.57 2.19
C LEU A 41 -3.59 -9.09 2.24
N ASP A 42 -4.51 -9.74 2.95
CA ASP A 42 -4.58 -11.20 3.08
C ASP A 42 -4.77 -11.89 1.71
N ARG A 43 -5.66 -11.38 0.84
CA ARG A 43 -5.78 -11.87 -0.54
C ARG A 43 -4.49 -11.67 -1.34
N ALA A 44 -3.86 -10.49 -1.24
CA ALA A 44 -2.63 -10.17 -1.95
C ALA A 44 -1.45 -11.05 -1.50
N GLN A 45 -1.33 -11.30 -0.20
CA GLN A 45 -0.33 -12.19 0.39
C GLN A 45 -0.55 -13.65 -0.03
N ARG A 46 -1.79 -14.15 0.01
CA ARG A 46 -2.12 -15.51 -0.48
C ARG A 46 -1.78 -15.70 -1.95
N SER A 47 -1.98 -14.66 -2.78
CA SER A 47 -1.59 -14.68 -4.20
C SER A 47 -0.09 -14.50 -4.44
N GLY A 48 0.70 -14.32 -3.37
CA GLY A 48 2.15 -14.13 -3.44
C GLY A 48 2.59 -12.76 -3.98
N GLN A 49 1.68 -11.79 -4.09
CA GLN A 49 1.98 -10.45 -4.62
C GLN A 49 2.64 -9.56 -3.56
N VAL A 50 2.24 -9.71 -2.30
CA VAL A 50 2.74 -8.91 -1.16
C VAL A 50 3.51 -9.80 -0.19
N ARG A 51 4.57 -9.25 0.42
CA ARG A 51 5.37 -9.94 1.44
C ARG A 51 4.52 -10.30 2.69
N PRO A 52 4.69 -11.49 3.29
CA PRO A 52 3.81 -12.01 4.34
C PRO A 52 4.05 -11.41 5.72
N ASP A 53 5.17 -10.71 5.92
CA ASP A 53 5.62 -10.14 7.19
C ASP A 53 5.14 -8.70 7.42
N VAL A 54 4.34 -8.17 6.50
CA VAL A 54 3.69 -6.85 6.63
C VAL A 54 2.25 -7.07 7.11
N ASP A 55 1.87 -6.36 8.17
CA ASP A 55 0.51 -6.36 8.69
C ASP A 55 -0.30 -5.14 8.21
N THR A 56 -1.60 -5.15 8.50
CA THR A 56 -2.52 -4.08 8.10
C THR A 56 -2.20 -2.73 8.72
N ALA A 57 -1.72 -2.68 9.97
CA ALA A 57 -1.37 -1.43 10.63
C ALA A 57 -0.16 -0.78 9.96
N VAL A 58 0.86 -1.59 9.61
CA VAL A 58 2.02 -1.14 8.84
C VAL A 58 1.60 -0.62 7.47
N VAL A 59 0.70 -1.30 6.76
CA VAL A 59 0.19 -0.81 5.46
C VAL A 59 -0.50 0.54 5.61
N ILE A 60 -1.34 0.72 6.62
CA ILE A 60 -2.02 2.00 6.88
C ILE A 60 -1.00 3.10 7.19
N ALA A 61 -0.05 2.83 8.09
CA ALA A 61 1.00 3.79 8.45
C ALA A 61 1.83 4.22 7.22
N VAL A 62 2.20 3.27 6.36
CA VAL A 62 2.94 3.55 5.13
C VAL A 62 2.10 4.40 4.16
N MET A 63 0.80 4.10 3.99
CA MET A 63 -0.08 4.91 3.14
C MET A 63 -0.22 6.34 3.66
N VAL A 64 -0.42 6.52 4.98
CA VAL A 64 -0.46 7.85 5.62
C VAL A 64 0.85 8.59 5.38
N GLY A 65 1.98 7.98 5.73
CA GLY A 65 3.31 8.58 5.54
C GLY A 65 3.60 8.93 4.07
N THR A 66 3.18 8.08 3.13
CA THR A 66 3.30 8.34 1.70
C THR A 66 2.45 9.53 1.28
N ALA A 67 1.19 9.62 1.75
CA ALA A 67 0.32 10.76 1.47
C ALA A 67 0.91 12.09 1.99
N TYR A 68 1.55 12.06 3.15
CA TYR A 68 2.33 13.18 3.69
C TYR A 68 3.53 13.53 2.80
N ALA A 69 4.36 12.53 2.45
CA ALA A 69 5.55 12.72 1.63
C ALA A 69 5.21 13.26 0.22
N LEU A 70 4.12 12.77 -0.38
CA LEU A 70 3.66 13.22 -1.71
C LEU A 70 3.22 14.70 -1.75
N ARG A 71 2.93 15.31 -0.60
CA ARG A 71 2.72 16.77 -0.52
C ARG A 71 4.03 17.54 -0.64
N GLN A 72 5.13 16.97 -0.19
CA GLN A 72 6.46 17.59 -0.23
C GLN A 72 7.14 17.50 -1.60
N VAL A 73 6.70 16.58 -2.46
CA VAL A 73 7.22 16.41 -3.82
C VAL A 73 6.93 17.63 -4.71
N GLY A 74 5.98 18.50 -4.34
CA GLY A 74 5.73 19.77 -5.05
C GLY A 74 5.40 19.57 -6.54
N HIS A 75 5.95 20.43 -7.40
CA HIS A 75 5.75 20.39 -8.86
C HIS A 75 6.69 19.43 -9.60
N HIS A 76 7.37 18.52 -8.89
CA HIS A 76 8.31 17.59 -9.53
C HIS A 76 7.54 16.67 -10.49
N VAL A 77 7.77 16.86 -11.79
CA VAL A 77 7.13 16.06 -12.86
C VAL A 77 7.48 14.60 -12.63
N GLY A 78 6.45 13.76 -12.51
CA GLY A 78 6.59 12.32 -12.25
C GLY A 78 6.98 11.94 -10.82
N GLY A 79 7.33 12.89 -9.94
CA GLY A 79 7.81 12.57 -8.59
C GLY A 79 6.78 11.81 -7.74
N ARG A 80 5.48 12.10 -7.91
CA ARG A 80 4.42 11.35 -7.23
C ARG A 80 4.35 9.89 -7.68
N THR A 81 4.42 9.66 -8.99
CA THR A 81 4.42 8.32 -9.58
C THR A 81 5.64 7.52 -9.13
N SER A 82 6.82 8.15 -9.10
CA SER A 82 8.05 7.51 -8.64
C SER A 82 8.00 7.14 -7.14
N ALA A 83 7.51 8.04 -6.29
CA ALA A 83 7.38 7.77 -4.85
C ALA A 83 6.39 6.62 -4.58
N LEU A 84 5.27 6.59 -5.28
CA LEU A 84 4.30 5.49 -5.17
C LEU A 84 4.90 4.16 -5.66
N ALA A 85 5.64 4.18 -6.77
CA ALA A 85 6.29 2.99 -7.30
C ALA A 85 7.29 2.40 -6.29
N VAL A 86 8.11 3.24 -5.65
CA VAL A 86 9.04 2.79 -4.59
C VAL A 86 8.31 2.11 -3.44
N VAL A 87 7.21 2.69 -2.97
CA VAL A 87 6.42 2.12 -1.86
C VAL A 87 5.81 0.78 -2.27
N VAL A 88 5.19 0.72 -3.45
CA VAL A 88 4.59 -0.52 -3.97
C VAL A 88 5.65 -1.60 -4.19
N ASP A 89 6.80 -1.25 -4.76
CA ASP A 89 7.91 -2.20 -4.96
C ASP A 89 8.47 -2.73 -3.64
N GLY A 90 8.52 -1.91 -2.58
CA GLY A 90 8.91 -2.35 -1.24
C GLY A 90 7.93 -3.33 -0.58
N LEU A 91 6.66 -3.30 -0.97
CA LEU A 91 5.63 -4.24 -0.48
C LEU A 91 5.61 -5.55 -1.26
N ARG A 92 6.16 -5.58 -2.48
CA ARG A 92 6.14 -6.78 -3.32
C ARG A 92 6.91 -7.91 -2.65
N ARG A 93 6.38 -9.13 -2.78
CA ARG A 93 7.08 -10.34 -2.35
C ARG A 93 8.36 -10.46 -3.19
N SER A 94 9.50 -10.13 -2.61
CA SER A 94 10.79 -10.27 -3.29
C SER A 94 11.05 -11.76 -3.54
N ALA A 95 11.08 -12.18 -4.80
CA ALA A 95 11.63 -13.47 -5.18
C ALA A 95 13.13 -13.44 -4.85
N SER A 96 13.50 -13.92 -3.67
CA SER A 96 14.88 -14.16 -3.24
C SER A 96 15.78 -12.92 -3.11
N ALA A 97 15.94 -12.43 -1.87
CA ALA A 97 17.20 -11.86 -1.41
C ALA A 97 18.29 -12.97 -1.26
N ARG A 98 18.49 -13.80 -2.30
CA ARG A 98 19.62 -14.76 -2.40
C ARG A 98 20.50 -14.54 -3.63
N GLY A 99 20.28 -13.47 -4.39
CA GLY A 99 21.06 -13.16 -5.61
C GLY A 99 21.90 -11.88 -5.59
N ARG A 100 22.01 -11.15 -4.47
CA ARG A 100 22.78 -9.89 -4.40
C ARG A 100 24.00 -9.99 -3.46
N ARG A 101 24.79 -11.07 -3.61
CA ARG A 101 26.22 -11.09 -3.24
C ARG A 101 27.06 -10.98 -4.53
N ARG A 102 28.15 -10.20 -4.45
CA ARG A 102 29.07 -9.70 -5.49
C ARG A 102 28.53 -8.45 -6.21
N ARG A 103 29.19 -7.29 -6.15
CA ARG A 103 30.63 -7.02 -6.23
C ARG A 103 31.00 -5.96 -5.17
N GLU A 104 31.79 -6.30 -4.16
CA GLU A 104 33.24 -6.02 -4.14
C GLU A 104 33.55 -4.61 -4.67
N TRP A 105 33.59 -3.65 -3.75
CA TRP A 105 34.41 -2.45 -3.91
C TRP A 105 35.85 -2.90 -3.72
N ARG A 106 36.61 -2.87 -4.81
CA ARG A 106 38.07 -2.94 -4.82
C ARG A 106 38.55 -1.73 -5.60
#